data_AF-A0A812NWV4-F1
#
_entry.id   AF-A0A812NWV4-F1
#
_cell.length_a   1.000
_cell.length_b   1.000
_cell.length_c   1.000
_cell.angle_alpha   90.00
_cell.angle_beta   90.00
_cell.angle_gamma   90.00
#
_symmetry.space_group_name_H-M   'P 1'
#
loop_
_entity.id
_entity.type
_entity.pdbx_description
1 polymer ?
#
loop_
_entity_poly.entity_id
_entity_poly.type
_entity_poly.pdbx_seq_one_letter_code
_entity_poly.pdbx_strand_id
1 'polypeptide(L)'
;MALLNVTNDLRTPVEVRLRSEEWELVYPKMSCDVKVADTAVTCVEIRLVESPEVKGSCQARSGSSLWASVDFDSFSRQAKGRDRAEARELAREGKRREEARKRTEAMIKEAAAKKRDKKAWSHVAAMGIFAGLPFALLLVCVSIPPESTVAAALLASATVPLCCCISISSFFGTSQNEDEQFKYGKYHTVLRVGLRLVGILALLSLAAMTVQHTLRGYWWTAVIAWPVAICGGVMFCVCCFVDVEMDDEQRKTLEREREEAHCEVSNRSIRFEGSVLCEPGRPCVASWPGKYEGAWESLVSQGRNGEVSAAVVFLPQGTEDYGQCDSIPEAEGLPGTCWCTPLYGEQKPWGCRWFTKWRENIETAVESGAELEVYYFQRHVGKGQVESFESAGKDNLQRERVNKKQKEFEESPPFEQALNAGLGNLSKDPRGDGSSQYSREVRRLFLASLPEAEREFITSAEGLGNSQKAEVAWLEKKGYEYWGVDVSTWLPGEGVEICVPASAEWQAQVCDVSPISVSVAKE
;
A
#
# COMPACT_ATOMS: atom_id res chain seq x y z
N MET A 1 26.35 -27.76 -42.62
CA MET A 1 25.73 -27.48 -41.30
C MET A 1 24.47 -26.68 -41.53
N ALA A 2 23.35 -27.37 -41.70
CA ALA A 2 22.05 -26.73 -41.64
C ALA A 2 21.69 -26.46 -40.17
N LEU A 3 21.03 -25.32 -39.96
CA LEU A 3 20.63 -24.82 -38.66
C LEU A 3 19.21 -25.29 -38.37
N LEU A 4 18.98 -25.72 -37.13
CA LEU A 4 17.64 -25.92 -36.59
C LEU A 4 17.33 -24.71 -35.71
N ASN A 5 16.24 -24.00 -36.01
CA ASN A 5 15.84 -22.84 -35.21
C ASN A 5 14.75 -23.24 -34.22
N VAL A 6 14.95 -22.97 -32.93
CA VAL A 6 13.92 -23.14 -31.89
C VAL A 6 13.50 -21.77 -31.38
N THR A 7 12.24 -21.40 -31.60
CA THR A 7 11.65 -20.13 -31.18
C THR A 7 10.84 -20.32 -29.90
N ASN A 8 11.13 -19.53 -28.87
CA ASN A 8 10.34 -19.47 -27.65
C ASN A 8 9.18 -18.47 -27.80
N ASP A 9 8.01 -18.97 -28.18
CA ASP A 9 6.76 -18.21 -28.28
C ASP A 9 5.91 -18.24 -26.99
N LEU A 10 6.43 -18.80 -25.91
CA LEU A 10 5.82 -18.78 -24.58
C LEU A 10 6.17 -17.47 -23.83
N ARG A 11 5.48 -17.20 -22.73
CA ARG A 11 5.77 -16.03 -21.87
C ARG A 11 6.83 -16.30 -20.81
N THR A 12 7.26 -17.55 -20.67
CA THR A 12 8.24 -18.00 -19.69
C THR A 12 9.57 -18.35 -20.36
N PRO A 13 10.72 -18.17 -19.67
CA PRO A 13 11.99 -18.71 -20.15
C PRO A 13 11.93 -20.22 -20.31
N VAL A 14 12.61 -20.72 -21.33
CA VAL A 14 12.78 -22.16 -21.59
C VAL A 14 14.24 -22.48 -21.78
N GLU A 15 14.63 -23.69 -21.46
CA GLU A 15 15.94 -24.24 -21.78
C GLU A 15 15.80 -25.29 -22.88
N VAL A 16 16.70 -25.25 -23.86
CA VAL A 16 16.73 -26.15 -25.02
C VAL A 16 18.04 -26.92 -25.02
N ARG A 17 18.02 -28.21 -25.38
CA ARG A 17 19.21 -29.05 -25.44
C ARG A 17 19.16 -30.03 -26.62
N LEU A 18 20.31 -30.27 -27.26
CA LEU A 18 20.51 -31.37 -28.23
C LEU A 18 21.40 -32.47 -27.69
N ARG A 19 20.90 -33.72 -27.68
CA ARG A 19 21.59 -35.04 -27.63
C ARG A 19 22.82 -35.29 -26.71
N SER A 20 23.34 -34.30 -25.98
CA SER A 20 24.41 -34.36 -24.96
C SER A 20 24.98 -32.97 -24.61
N GLU A 21 24.55 -31.91 -25.29
CA GLU A 21 25.04 -30.55 -25.06
C GLU A 21 24.53 -29.95 -23.74
N GLU A 22 25.09 -28.82 -23.34
CA GLU A 22 24.58 -28.04 -22.23
C GLU A 22 23.19 -27.47 -22.56
N TRP A 23 22.42 -27.14 -21.52
CA TRP A 23 21.12 -26.49 -21.70
C TRP A 23 21.32 -25.03 -22.10
N GLU A 24 20.76 -24.62 -23.23
CA GLU A 24 20.79 -23.24 -23.70
C GLU A 24 19.50 -22.52 -23.33
N LEU A 25 19.63 -21.36 -22.70
CA LEU A 25 18.51 -20.55 -22.26
C LEU A 25 17.94 -19.72 -23.41
N VAL A 26 16.63 -19.86 -23.66
CA VAL A 26 15.90 -19.10 -24.68
C VAL A 26 14.80 -18.28 -24.01
N TYR A 27 14.96 -16.96 -23.99
CA TYR A 27 13.96 -16.04 -23.42
C TYR A 27 12.73 -15.87 -24.33
N PRO A 28 11.60 -15.37 -23.80
CA PRO A 28 10.41 -15.10 -24.60
C PRO A 28 10.69 -14.24 -25.83
N LYS A 29 10.08 -14.62 -26.95
CA LYS A 29 10.20 -13.98 -28.28
C LYS A 29 11.60 -14.06 -28.90
N MET A 30 12.48 -14.87 -28.33
CA MET A 30 13.81 -15.12 -28.88
C MET A 30 13.86 -16.49 -29.54
N SER A 31 14.84 -16.64 -30.41
CA SER A 31 15.12 -17.89 -31.10
C SER A 31 16.57 -18.28 -30.89
N CYS A 32 16.81 -19.59 -30.81
CA CYS A 32 18.14 -20.17 -30.73
C CYS A 32 18.38 -21.02 -31.98
N ASP A 33 19.51 -20.80 -32.64
CA ASP A 33 19.95 -21.59 -33.79
C ASP A 33 20.88 -22.69 -33.31
N VAL A 34 20.40 -23.93 -33.37
CA VAL A 34 21.18 -25.09 -32.97
C VAL A 34 21.78 -25.80 -34.18
N LYS A 35 23.07 -26.11 -34.09
CA LYS A 35 23.82 -26.77 -35.18
C LYS A 35 23.50 -28.25 -35.21
N VAL A 36 23.02 -28.76 -36.34
CA VAL A 36 22.68 -30.17 -36.52
C VAL A 36 23.57 -30.80 -37.60
N ALA A 37 24.01 -32.04 -37.39
CA ALA A 37 24.72 -32.80 -38.42
C ALA A 37 23.81 -33.05 -39.64
N ASP A 38 24.33 -32.83 -40.85
CA ASP A 38 23.57 -32.55 -42.08
C ASP A 38 22.59 -33.64 -42.58
N THR A 39 22.48 -34.81 -41.93
CA THR A 39 21.66 -35.93 -42.44
C THR A 39 20.83 -36.69 -41.40
N ALA A 40 20.94 -36.39 -40.11
CA ALA A 40 20.25 -37.17 -39.07
C ALA A 40 19.03 -36.44 -38.48
N VAL A 41 17.92 -37.17 -38.33
CA VAL A 41 16.82 -36.77 -37.43
C VAL A 41 17.41 -36.63 -36.03
N THR A 42 17.26 -35.45 -35.44
CA THR A 42 17.84 -35.13 -34.14
C THR A 42 16.75 -34.87 -33.12
N CYS A 43 16.96 -35.35 -31.90
CA CYS A 43 16.04 -35.18 -30.79
C CYS A 43 16.41 -33.89 -30.05
N VAL A 44 15.47 -32.97 -30.01
CA VAL A 44 15.57 -31.68 -29.30
C VAL A 44 14.76 -31.82 -28.03
N GLU A 45 15.38 -31.53 -26.90
CA GLU A 45 14.69 -31.47 -25.61
C GLU A 45 14.45 -30.01 -25.21
N ILE A 46 13.32 -29.76 -24.58
CA ILE A 46 12.95 -28.46 -24.03
C ILE A 46 12.44 -28.64 -22.60
N ARG A 47 12.71 -27.67 -21.72
CA ARG A 47 12.12 -27.63 -20.37
C ARG A 47 11.88 -26.20 -19.91
N LEU A 48 11.00 -26.04 -18.92
CA LEU A 48 10.81 -24.74 -18.25
C LEU A 48 11.97 -24.48 -17.28
N VAL A 49 12.46 -23.24 -17.23
CA VAL A 49 13.54 -22.85 -16.32
C VAL A 49 13.10 -22.96 -14.86
N GLU A 50 11.93 -22.41 -14.52
CA GLU A 50 11.41 -22.42 -13.15
C GLU A 50 10.87 -23.79 -12.72
N SER A 51 10.71 -24.72 -13.65
CA SER A 51 10.13 -26.03 -13.38
C SER A 51 10.69 -27.08 -14.34
N PRO A 52 11.96 -27.50 -14.10
CA PRO A 52 12.66 -28.43 -14.97
C PRO A 52 11.96 -29.79 -15.13
N GLU A 53 11.03 -30.13 -14.23
CA GLU A 53 10.16 -31.30 -14.33
C GLU A 53 9.18 -31.22 -15.51
N VAL A 54 8.81 -30.00 -15.93
CA VAL A 54 8.00 -29.75 -17.13
C VAL A 54 8.92 -29.70 -18.34
N LYS A 55 9.10 -30.86 -18.97
CA LYS A 55 9.96 -31.05 -20.14
C LYS A 55 9.26 -31.78 -21.27
N GLY A 56 9.75 -31.59 -22.49
CA GLY A 56 9.26 -32.25 -23.71
C GLY A 56 10.40 -32.51 -24.67
N SER A 57 10.13 -33.32 -25.69
CA SER A 57 11.11 -33.63 -26.73
C SER A 57 10.44 -33.73 -28.10
N CYS A 58 11.11 -33.27 -29.14
CA CYS A 58 10.64 -33.34 -30.52
C CYS A 58 11.75 -33.88 -31.44
N GLN A 59 11.35 -34.67 -32.44
CA GLN A 59 12.26 -35.10 -33.51
C GLN A 59 12.18 -34.11 -34.67
N ALA A 60 13.30 -33.50 -35.02
CA ALA A 60 13.36 -32.51 -36.09
C ALA A 60 14.44 -32.83 -37.12
N ARG A 61 14.19 -32.39 -38.36
CA ARG A 61 15.16 -32.45 -39.46
C ARG A 61 15.91 -31.14 -39.56
N SER A 62 17.12 -31.19 -40.10
CA SER A 62 17.92 -29.98 -40.32
C SER A 62 17.17 -28.98 -41.21
N GLY A 63 17.23 -27.69 -40.85
CA GLY A 63 16.46 -26.62 -41.50
C GLY A 63 15.01 -26.45 -41.01
N SER A 64 14.55 -27.23 -40.03
CA SER A 64 13.21 -27.03 -39.44
C SER A 64 13.20 -25.81 -38.49
N SER A 65 12.05 -25.14 -38.41
CA SER A 65 11.76 -24.15 -37.38
C SER A 65 10.76 -24.74 -36.40
N LEU A 66 11.15 -24.81 -35.13
CA LEU A 66 10.32 -25.35 -34.03
C LEU A 66 9.83 -24.21 -33.14
N TRP A 67 8.61 -24.35 -32.66
CA TRP A 67 7.93 -23.43 -31.76
C TRP A 67 7.68 -24.14 -30.43
N ALA A 68 8.19 -23.56 -29.35
CA ALA A 68 8.09 -24.13 -28.00
C ALA A 68 6.66 -24.48 -27.60
N SER A 69 5.68 -23.69 -28.06
CA SER A 69 4.26 -23.86 -27.72
C SER A 69 3.49 -24.82 -28.64
N VAL A 70 4.11 -25.34 -29.70
CA VAL A 70 3.44 -26.20 -30.70
C VAL A 70 4.12 -27.56 -30.80
N ASP A 71 5.43 -27.59 -31.01
CA ASP A 71 6.11 -28.79 -31.51
C ASP A 71 6.49 -29.81 -30.44
N PHE A 72 6.27 -29.51 -29.16
CA PHE A 72 6.69 -30.34 -28.01
C PHE A 72 5.51 -30.95 -27.21
N ASP A 73 4.39 -31.23 -27.87
CA ASP A 73 3.18 -31.92 -27.35
C ASP A 73 2.81 -31.65 -25.86
N SER A 74 3.20 -32.55 -24.96
CA SER A 74 2.81 -32.51 -23.54
C SER A 74 3.40 -31.30 -22.83
N PHE A 75 4.63 -30.91 -23.17
CA PHE A 75 5.27 -29.70 -22.69
C PHE A 75 4.48 -28.47 -23.11
N SER A 76 4.12 -28.36 -24.40
CA SER A 76 3.36 -27.24 -24.95
C SER A 76 2.06 -26.99 -24.19
N ARG A 77 1.32 -28.07 -23.86
CA ARG A 77 0.07 -28.00 -23.10
C ARG A 77 0.29 -27.54 -21.66
N GLN A 78 1.28 -28.10 -20.97
CA GLN A 78 1.59 -27.76 -19.58
C GLN A 78 2.13 -26.32 -19.44
N ALA A 79 3.04 -25.91 -20.32
CA ALA A 79 3.59 -24.57 -20.36
C ALA A 79 2.50 -23.51 -20.61
N LYS A 80 1.63 -23.72 -21.62
CA LYS A 80 0.46 -22.85 -21.84
C LYS A 80 -0.49 -22.81 -20.64
N GLY A 81 -0.67 -23.95 -19.97
CA GLY A 81 -1.46 -24.04 -18.73
C GLY A 81 -0.92 -23.14 -17.63
N ARG A 82 0.41 -23.14 -17.44
CA ARG A 82 1.11 -22.29 -16.47
C ARG A 82 1.06 -20.81 -16.85
N ASP A 83 1.33 -20.45 -18.11
CA ASP A 83 1.21 -19.06 -18.59
C ASP A 83 -0.20 -18.49 -18.32
N ARG A 84 -1.25 -19.31 -18.53
CA ARG A 84 -2.64 -18.93 -18.23
C ARG A 84 -2.90 -18.82 -16.73
N ALA A 85 -2.34 -19.71 -15.92
CA ALA A 85 -2.48 -19.66 -14.46
C ALA A 85 -1.84 -18.40 -13.89
N GLU A 86 -0.62 -18.09 -14.33
CA GLU A 86 0.08 -16.86 -13.99
C GLU A 86 -0.68 -15.62 -14.45
N ALA A 87 -1.16 -15.58 -15.69
CA ALA A 87 -1.94 -14.43 -16.18
C ALA A 87 -3.20 -14.18 -15.33
N ARG A 88 -3.85 -15.25 -14.82
CA ARG A 88 -4.97 -15.12 -13.88
C ARG A 88 -4.53 -14.61 -12.51
N GLU A 89 -3.39 -15.07 -12.01
CA GLU A 89 -2.82 -14.60 -10.74
C GLU A 89 -2.48 -13.10 -10.81
N LEU A 90 -1.76 -12.68 -11.86
CA LEU A 90 -1.44 -11.28 -12.13
C LEU A 90 -2.70 -10.41 -12.25
N ALA A 91 -3.74 -10.89 -12.94
CA ALA A 91 -5.00 -10.16 -13.05
C ALA A 91 -5.70 -10.00 -11.69
N ARG A 92 -5.68 -11.04 -10.83
CA ARG A 92 -6.24 -10.96 -9.47
C ARG A 92 -5.45 -10.00 -8.60
N GLU A 93 -4.13 -10.09 -8.63
CA GLU A 93 -3.25 -9.22 -7.85
C GLU A 93 -3.35 -7.76 -8.29
N GLY A 94 -3.35 -7.52 -9.60
CA GLY A 94 -3.59 -6.19 -10.16
C GLY A 94 -4.94 -5.62 -9.72
N LYS A 95 -6.01 -6.44 -9.71
CA LYS A 95 -7.32 -6.02 -9.20
C LYS A 95 -7.28 -5.67 -7.70
N ARG A 96 -6.62 -6.50 -6.87
CA ARG A 96 -6.47 -6.23 -5.42
C ARG A 96 -5.75 -4.92 -5.16
N ARG A 97 -4.62 -4.68 -5.84
CA ARG A 97 -3.85 -3.44 -5.72
C ARG A 97 -4.62 -2.22 -6.17
N GLU A 98 -5.40 -2.34 -7.26
CA GLU A 98 -6.29 -1.27 -7.70
C GLU A 98 -7.35 -0.94 -6.65
N GLU A 99 -7.97 -1.96 -6.05
CA GLU A 99 -8.96 -1.80 -4.98
C GLU A 99 -8.33 -1.21 -3.70
N ALA A 100 -7.13 -1.66 -3.32
CA ALA A 100 -6.36 -1.08 -2.21
C ALA A 100 -6.02 0.39 -2.48
N ARG A 101 -5.52 0.73 -3.67
CA ARG A 101 -5.24 2.11 -4.08
C ARG A 101 -6.48 2.98 -4.02
N LYS A 102 -7.62 2.50 -4.54
CA LYS A 102 -8.91 3.22 -4.46
C LYS A 102 -9.36 3.46 -3.02
N ARG A 103 -9.21 2.47 -2.13
CA ARG A 103 -9.51 2.63 -0.70
C ARG A 103 -8.61 3.67 -0.06
N THR A 104 -7.31 3.62 -0.32
CA THR A 104 -6.34 4.62 0.17
C THR A 104 -6.65 6.01 -0.34
N GLU A 105 -6.93 6.17 -1.64
CA GLU A 105 -7.33 7.46 -2.22
C GLU A 105 -8.65 7.98 -1.62
N ALA A 106 -9.62 7.11 -1.37
CA ALA A 106 -10.87 7.49 -0.70
C ALA A 106 -10.62 7.97 0.73
N MET A 107 -9.79 7.26 1.50
CA MET A 107 -9.37 7.68 2.85
C MET A 107 -8.63 9.03 2.82
N ILE A 108 -7.75 9.25 1.84
CA ILE A 108 -7.03 10.54 1.68
C ILE A 108 -8.02 11.67 1.39
N LYS A 109 -8.97 11.44 0.47
CA LYS A 109 -10.01 12.43 0.16
C LYS A 109 -10.88 12.74 1.37
N GLU A 110 -11.28 11.72 2.14
CA GLU A 110 -12.08 11.90 3.35
C GLU A 110 -11.30 12.64 4.45
N ALA A 111 -10.04 12.29 4.69
CA ALA A 111 -9.19 12.97 5.67
C ALA A 111 -8.97 14.44 5.30
N ALA A 112 -8.67 14.72 4.03
CA ALA A 112 -8.55 16.08 3.51
C ALA A 112 -9.88 16.86 3.66
N ALA A 113 -11.02 16.23 3.36
CA ALA A 113 -12.34 16.84 3.53
C ALA A 113 -12.65 17.15 5.00
N LYS A 114 -12.36 16.25 5.95
CA LYS A 114 -12.56 16.50 7.39
C LYS A 114 -11.71 17.66 7.90
N LYS A 115 -10.45 17.77 7.44
CA LYS A 115 -9.57 18.88 7.81
C LYS A 115 -10.10 20.22 7.29
N ARG A 116 -10.59 20.23 6.03
CA ARG A 116 -11.26 21.40 5.44
C ARG A 116 -12.53 21.76 6.18
N ASP A 117 -13.41 20.80 6.47
CA ASP A 117 -14.64 21.02 7.24
C ASP A 117 -14.37 21.68 8.60
N LYS A 118 -13.28 21.28 9.29
CA LYS A 118 -12.88 21.88 10.57
C LYS A 118 -12.45 23.34 10.42
N LYS A 119 -11.66 23.68 9.38
CA LYS A 119 -11.26 25.07 9.08
C LYS A 119 -12.47 25.90 8.63
N ALA A 120 -13.27 25.34 7.72
CA ALA A 120 -14.48 25.94 7.18
C ALA A 120 -15.46 26.32 8.29
N TRP A 121 -15.64 25.47 9.30
CA TRP A 121 -16.51 25.76 10.44
C TRP A 121 -16.12 27.05 11.16
N SER A 122 -14.82 27.31 11.36
CA SER A 122 -14.35 28.56 11.97
C SER A 122 -14.72 29.78 11.12
N HIS A 123 -14.63 29.68 9.80
CA HIS A 123 -15.03 30.75 8.89
C HIS A 123 -16.55 30.92 8.83
N VAL A 124 -17.30 29.82 8.78
CA VAL A 124 -18.78 29.83 8.80
C VAL A 124 -19.29 30.47 10.10
N ALA A 125 -18.70 30.13 11.25
CA ALA A 125 -19.03 30.74 12.53
C ALA A 125 -18.73 32.25 12.54
N ALA A 126 -17.56 32.65 12.04
CA ALA A 126 -17.21 34.06 11.91
C ALA A 126 -18.20 34.81 10.99
N MET A 127 -18.51 34.26 9.82
CA MET A 127 -19.48 34.83 8.88
C MET A 127 -20.89 34.91 9.48
N GLY A 128 -21.30 33.89 10.24
CA GLY A 128 -22.56 33.90 10.97
C GLY A 128 -22.66 35.04 11.98
N ILE A 129 -21.56 35.33 12.69
CA ILE A 129 -21.49 36.49 13.60
C ILE A 129 -21.51 37.81 12.82
N PHE A 130 -20.70 37.92 11.76
CA PHE A 130 -20.57 39.12 10.94
C PHE A 130 -21.85 39.48 10.17
N ALA A 131 -22.63 38.51 9.72
CA ALA A 131 -23.90 38.75 9.02
C ALA A 131 -25.09 38.78 9.99
N GLY A 132 -25.10 37.91 10.99
CA GLY A 132 -26.20 37.75 11.93
C GLY A 132 -26.35 38.92 12.89
N LEU A 133 -25.24 39.46 13.43
CA LEU A 133 -25.30 40.58 14.37
C LEU A 133 -25.85 41.86 13.70
N PRO A 134 -25.39 42.28 12.50
CA PRO A 134 -25.98 43.41 11.81
C PRO A 134 -27.44 43.22 11.44
N PHE A 135 -27.84 42.00 11.04
CA PHE A 135 -29.23 41.71 10.75
C PHE A 135 -30.12 41.82 12.00
N ALA A 136 -29.67 41.30 13.14
CA ALA A 136 -30.40 41.46 14.41
C ALA A 136 -30.55 42.93 14.80
N LEU A 137 -29.49 43.74 14.65
CA LEU A 137 -29.54 45.19 14.88
C LEU A 137 -30.50 45.90 13.90
N LEU A 138 -30.54 45.48 12.63
CA LEU A 138 -31.48 46.01 11.66
C LEU A 138 -32.93 45.74 12.08
N LEU A 139 -33.24 44.51 12.54
CA LEU A 139 -34.57 44.17 13.05
C LEU A 139 -34.96 45.02 14.26
N VAL A 140 -34.02 45.31 15.15
CA VAL A 140 -34.24 46.24 16.27
C VAL A 140 -34.56 47.64 15.74
N CYS A 141 -33.80 48.15 14.77
CA CYS A 141 -34.08 49.46 14.17
C CYS A 141 -35.46 49.52 13.50
N VAL A 142 -35.86 48.47 12.77
CA VAL A 142 -37.19 48.38 12.14
C VAL A 142 -38.31 48.35 13.17
N SER A 143 -38.07 47.73 14.33
CA SER A 143 -39.08 47.59 15.39
C SER A 143 -39.32 48.87 16.19
N ILE A 144 -38.41 49.84 16.12
CA ILE A 144 -38.52 51.10 16.87
C ILE A 144 -39.24 52.14 15.99
N PRO A 145 -40.48 52.53 16.33
CA PRO A 145 -41.16 53.59 15.61
C PRO A 145 -40.47 54.95 15.82
N PRO A 146 -40.27 55.77 14.78
CA PRO A 146 -39.75 57.12 14.98
C PRO A 146 -40.81 58.00 15.64
N GLU A 147 -40.44 58.62 16.76
CA GLU A 147 -41.25 59.62 17.47
C GLU A 147 -40.82 61.06 17.15
N SER A 148 -39.63 61.24 16.56
CA SER A 148 -39.08 62.54 16.19
C SER A 148 -38.30 62.47 14.87
N THR A 149 -38.08 63.63 14.24
CA THR A 149 -37.25 63.77 13.05
C THR A 149 -35.81 63.31 13.28
N VAL A 150 -35.27 63.57 14.47
CA VAL A 150 -33.91 63.14 14.88
C VAL A 150 -33.85 61.63 15.03
N ALA A 151 -34.85 61.00 15.64
CA ALA A 151 -34.92 59.54 15.74
C ALA A 151 -35.04 58.86 14.36
N ALA A 152 -35.87 59.42 13.46
CA ALA A 152 -36.02 58.92 12.10
C ALA A 152 -34.70 59.02 11.30
N ALA A 153 -33.95 60.12 11.46
CA ALA A 153 -32.63 60.29 10.84
C ALA A 153 -31.63 59.27 11.37
N LEU A 154 -31.54 59.12 12.70
CA LEU A 154 -30.59 58.20 13.33
C LEU A 154 -30.86 56.74 12.98
N LEU A 155 -32.13 56.32 12.97
CA LEU A 155 -32.51 54.96 12.56
C LEU A 155 -32.17 54.71 11.08
N ALA A 156 -32.50 55.65 10.19
CA ALA A 156 -32.17 55.56 8.78
C ALA A 156 -30.64 55.52 8.55
N SER A 157 -29.88 56.37 9.22
CA SER A 157 -28.40 56.38 9.14
C SER A 157 -27.78 55.13 9.73
N ALA A 158 -28.34 54.54 10.78
CA ALA A 158 -27.89 53.27 11.35
C ALA A 158 -28.15 52.09 10.40
N THR A 159 -29.20 52.13 9.57
CA THR A 159 -29.47 51.05 8.60
C THR A 159 -28.47 51.00 7.44
N VAL A 160 -27.83 52.12 7.08
CA VAL A 160 -26.84 52.19 6.00
C VAL A 160 -25.64 51.26 6.20
N PRO A 161 -24.87 51.34 7.30
CA PRO A 161 -23.74 50.44 7.52
C PRO A 161 -24.19 48.99 7.69
N LEU A 162 -25.37 48.74 8.28
CA LEU A 162 -25.92 47.39 8.40
C LEU A 162 -26.25 46.79 7.03
N CYS A 163 -26.84 47.58 6.13
CA CYS A 163 -27.11 47.17 4.75
C CYS A 163 -25.83 46.97 3.94
N CYS A 164 -24.80 47.80 4.16
CA CYS A 164 -23.47 47.58 3.58
C CYS A 164 -22.87 46.25 4.04
N CYS A 165 -22.88 45.96 5.35
CA CYS A 165 -22.34 44.71 5.91
C CYS A 165 -23.07 43.48 5.35
N ILE A 166 -24.40 43.54 5.24
CA ILE A 166 -25.22 42.44 4.70
C ILE A 166 -25.01 42.28 3.18
N SER A 167 -24.87 43.39 2.44
CA SER A 167 -24.61 43.35 0.99
C SER A 167 -23.23 42.78 0.68
N ILE A 168 -22.20 43.20 1.44
CA ILE A 168 -20.84 42.65 1.33
C ILE A 168 -20.83 41.17 1.69
N SER A 169 -21.54 40.76 2.75
CA SER A 169 -21.62 39.35 3.12
C SER A 169 -22.35 38.51 2.07
N SER A 170 -23.41 39.06 1.47
CA SER A 170 -24.17 38.39 0.40
C SER A 170 -23.35 38.25 -0.89
N PHE A 171 -22.50 39.25 -1.18
CA PHE A 171 -21.55 39.23 -2.28
C PHE A 171 -20.54 38.08 -2.19
N PHE A 172 -19.98 37.86 -1.00
CA PHE A 172 -19.12 36.71 -0.72
C PHE A 172 -19.84 35.36 -0.73
N GLY A 173 -21.18 35.31 -0.78
CA GLY A 173 -21.94 34.07 -0.92
C GLY A 173 -22.29 33.71 -2.38
N THR A 174 -22.17 34.67 -3.30
CA THR A 174 -22.58 34.50 -4.70
C THR A 174 -21.49 34.06 -5.65
N SER A 175 -20.22 34.16 -5.26
CA SER A 175 -19.14 33.71 -6.12
C SER A 175 -19.37 32.24 -6.44
N GLN A 176 -19.51 31.91 -7.72
CA GLN A 176 -19.69 30.55 -8.20
C GLN A 176 -18.35 29.81 -8.30
N ASN A 177 -17.34 30.30 -7.58
CA ASN A 177 -15.97 29.84 -7.70
C ASN A 177 -15.84 28.43 -7.11
N GLU A 178 -15.25 27.50 -7.86
CA GLU A 178 -14.86 26.18 -7.37
C GLU A 178 -13.96 26.30 -6.12
N ASP A 179 -13.25 27.43 -5.99
CA ASP A 179 -12.49 27.83 -4.80
C ASP A 179 -13.33 27.94 -3.52
N GLU A 180 -14.58 28.37 -3.60
CA GLU A 180 -15.43 28.43 -2.40
C GLU A 180 -15.93 27.06 -1.97
N GLN A 181 -16.21 26.17 -2.92
CA GLN A 181 -16.49 24.76 -2.61
C GLN A 181 -15.24 24.11 -1.98
N PHE A 182 -14.05 24.51 -2.41
CA PHE A 182 -12.80 24.09 -1.80
C PHE A 182 -12.64 24.62 -0.36
N LYS A 183 -12.89 25.91 -0.10
CA LYS A 183 -12.72 26.55 1.23
C LYS A 183 -13.78 26.16 2.25
N TYR A 184 -15.04 26.08 1.85
CA TYR A 184 -16.16 25.87 2.78
C TYR A 184 -16.64 24.41 2.84
N GLY A 185 -16.12 23.54 1.97
CA GLY A 185 -16.44 22.11 1.95
C GLY A 185 -17.95 21.88 1.89
N LYS A 186 -18.47 21.03 2.77
CA LYS A 186 -19.91 20.74 2.84
C LYS A 186 -20.77 21.92 3.26
N TYR A 187 -20.19 22.93 3.92
CA TYR A 187 -20.92 24.09 4.41
C TYR A 187 -21.19 25.14 3.34
N HIS A 188 -20.53 25.02 2.18
CA HIS A 188 -20.66 25.99 1.09
C HIS A 188 -22.12 26.25 0.70
N THR A 189 -22.89 25.18 0.47
CA THR A 189 -24.30 25.29 0.09
C THR A 189 -25.14 25.94 1.20
N VAL A 190 -24.92 25.55 2.46
CA VAL A 190 -25.65 26.08 3.61
C VAL A 190 -25.33 27.56 3.82
N LEU A 191 -24.05 27.94 3.74
CA LEU A 191 -23.59 29.32 3.89
C LEU A 191 -24.16 30.20 2.77
N ARG A 192 -24.12 29.73 1.53
CA ARG A 192 -24.68 30.43 0.37
C ARG A 192 -26.18 30.65 0.51
N VAL A 193 -26.93 29.60 0.84
CA VAL A 193 -28.39 29.71 1.02
C VAL A 193 -28.71 30.61 2.22
N GLY A 194 -28.00 30.46 3.33
CA GLY A 194 -28.17 31.28 4.54
C GLY A 194 -27.91 32.76 4.29
N LEU A 195 -26.79 33.11 3.66
CA LEU A 195 -26.44 34.50 3.34
C LEU A 195 -27.45 35.13 2.38
N ARG A 196 -27.92 34.39 1.36
CA ARG A 196 -28.98 34.86 0.45
C ARG A 196 -30.29 35.13 1.17
N LEU A 197 -30.71 34.21 2.06
CA LEU A 197 -31.91 34.39 2.87
C LEU A 197 -31.80 35.61 3.79
N VAL A 198 -30.65 35.79 4.46
CA VAL A 198 -30.39 36.98 5.29
C VAL A 198 -30.45 38.27 4.46
N GLY A 199 -29.87 38.29 3.26
CA GLY A 199 -29.94 39.42 2.35
C GLY A 199 -31.38 39.78 1.93
N ILE A 200 -32.18 38.76 1.56
CA ILE A 200 -33.59 38.95 1.19
C ILE A 200 -34.40 39.48 2.38
N LEU A 201 -34.22 38.88 3.57
CA LEU A 201 -34.91 39.32 4.78
C LEU A 201 -34.53 40.75 5.19
N ALA A 202 -33.27 41.14 4.98
CA ALA A 202 -32.81 42.51 5.21
C ALA A 202 -33.47 43.51 4.26
N LEU A 203 -33.60 43.18 2.96
CA LEU A 203 -34.32 44.02 2.00
C LEU A 203 -35.80 44.16 2.34
N LEU A 204 -36.46 43.06 2.74
CA LEU A 204 -37.86 43.10 3.21
C LEU A 204 -38.02 43.96 4.47
N SER A 205 -37.07 43.86 5.41
CA SER A 205 -37.04 44.68 6.62
C SER A 205 -36.88 46.17 6.28
N LEU A 206 -35.99 46.50 5.34
CA LEU A 206 -35.78 47.87 4.88
C LEU A 206 -37.02 48.45 4.19
N ALA A 207 -37.71 47.64 3.38
CA ALA A 207 -38.97 48.00 2.76
C ALA A 207 -40.06 48.27 3.81
N ALA A 208 -40.20 47.39 4.80
CA ALA A 208 -41.15 47.56 5.91
C ALA A 208 -40.89 48.84 6.70
N MET A 209 -39.63 49.11 7.06
CA MET A 209 -39.22 50.35 7.73
C MET A 209 -39.55 51.58 6.88
N THR A 210 -39.30 51.52 5.57
CA THR A 210 -39.60 52.61 4.64
C THR A 210 -41.10 52.92 4.60
N VAL A 211 -41.94 51.88 4.52
CA VAL A 211 -43.41 52.03 4.56
C VAL A 211 -43.84 52.65 5.89
N GLN A 212 -43.34 52.14 7.02
CA GLN A 212 -43.68 52.65 8.35
C GLN A 212 -43.28 54.12 8.53
N HIS A 213 -42.08 54.52 8.10
CA HIS A 213 -41.63 55.90 8.15
C HIS A 213 -42.46 56.81 7.25
N THR A 214 -42.81 56.35 6.04
CA THR A 214 -43.65 57.10 5.10
C THR A 214 -45.05 57.34 5.66
N LEU A 215 -45.68 56.32 6.26
CA LEU A 215 -46.99 56.44 6.89
C LEU A 215 -46.99 57.41 8.08
N ARG A 216 -45.83 57.64 8.71
CA ARG A 216 -45.64 58.60 9.80
C ARG A 216 -45.17 59.99 9.35
N GLY A 217 -45.07 60.23 8.04
CA GLY A 217 -44.68 61.52 7.47
C GLY A 217 -43.17 61.71 7.24
N TYR A 218 -42.35 60.68 7.44
CA TYR A 218 -40.89 60.72 7.27
C TYR A 218 -40.42 60.09 5.96
N TRP A 219 -41.09 60.35 4.84
CA TRP A 219 -40.79 59.72 3.54
C TRP A 219 -39.34 59.94 3.04
N TRP A 220 -38.68 61.03 3.45
CA TRP A 220 -37.32 61.36 3.04
C TRP A 220 -36.27 60.37 3.56
N THR A 221 -36.56 59.55 4.58
CA THR A 221 -35.63 58.52 5.05
C THR A 221 -35.35 57.45 3.99
N ALA A 222 -36.26 57.28 3.01
CA ALA A 222 -36.05 56.39 1.88
C ALA A 222 -34.85 56.82 1.02
N VAL A 223 -34.64 58.13 0.84
CA VAL A 223 -33.54 58.69 0.04
C VAL A 223 -32.18 58.42 0.69
N ILE A 224 -32.15 58.24 2.02
CA ILE A 224 -30.94 57.89 2.77
C ILE A 224 -30.65 56.39 2.66
N ALA A 225 -31.68 55.56 2.82
CA ALA A 225 -31.51 54.12 2.96
C ALA A 225 -31.34 53.36 1.63
N TRP A 226 -32.10 53.72 0.59
CA TRP A 226 -32.18 52.93 -0.65
C TRP A 226 -31.00 53.00 -1.61
N PRO A 227 -30.27 54.13 -1.77
CA PRO A 227 -29.11 54.17 -2.68
C PRO A 227 -28.05 53.10 -2.36
N VAL A 228 -27.87 52.82 -1.07
CA VAL A 228 -26.93 51.81 -0.57
C VAL A 228 -27.42 50.41 -0.89
N ALA A 229 -28.71 50.14 -0.71
CA ALA A 229 -29.32 48.85 -1.04
C ALA A 229 -29.28 48.57 -2.56
N ILE A 230 -29.54 49.58 -3.39
CA ILE A 230 -29.48 49.46 -4.86
C ILE A 230 -28.04 49.22 -5.33
N CYS A 231 -27.07 49.96 -4.79
CA CYS A 231 -25.66 49.76 -5.11
C CYS A 231 -25.18 48.35 -4.73
N GLY A 232 -25.57 47.87 -3.53
CA GLY A 232 -25.33 46.50 -3.10
C GLY A 232 -25.95 45.45 -4.04
N GLY A 233 -27.18 45.67 -4.49
CA GLY A 233 -27.88 44.77 -5.41
C GLY A 233 -27.26 44.69 -6.80
N VAL A 234 -26.80 45.82 -7.36
CA VAL A 234 -26.12 45.83 -8.67
C VAL A 234 -24.76 45.13 -8.60
N MET A 235 -23.98 45.38 -7.54
CA MET A 235 -22.71 44.68 -7.31
C MET A 235 -22.89 43.17 -7.17
N PHE A 236 -23.97 42.74 -6.50
CA PHE A 236 -24.34 41.33 -6.40
C PHE A 236 -24.62 40.71 -7.77
N CYS A 237 -25.38 41.39 -8.64
CA CYS A 237 -25.68 40.88 -9.99
C CYS A 237 -24.43 40.73 -10.86
N VAL A 238 -23.54 41.72 -10.88
CA VAL A 238 -22.32 41.68 -11.72
C VAL A 238 -21.41 40.52 -11.32
N CYS A 239 -21.26 40.26 -10.02
CA CYS A 239 -20.38 39.20 -9.54
C CYS A 239 -20.97 37.78 -9.58
N CYS A 240 -22.27 37.64 -9.85
CA CYS A 240 -22.85 36.33 -10.15
C CYS A 240 -22.43 35.78 -11.53
N PHE A 241 -21.83 36.59 -12.41
CA PHE A 241 -21.53 36.21 -13.80
C PHE A 241 -20.03 36.15 -14.14
N VAL A 242 -19.13 36.35 -13.17
CA VAL A 242 -17.68 36.25 -13.41
C VAL A 242 -17.17 34.94 -12.85
N ASP A 243 -16.88 33.99 -13.74
CA ASP A 243 -16.10 32.82 -13.40
C ASP A 243 -14.65 33.26 -13.16
N VAL A 244 -14.17 33.06 -11.93
CA VAL A 244 -12.77 33.32 -11.56
C VAL A 244 -12.07 31.98 -11.57
N GLU A 245 -11.08 31.82 -12.43
CA GLU A 245 -10.22 30.63 -12.41
C GLU A 245 -9.47 30.54 -11.08
N MET A 246 -9.28 29.31 -10.59
CA MET A 246 -8.56 29.04 -9.35
C MET A 246 -7.11 29.49 -9.47
N ASP A 247 -6.64 30.32 -8.53
CA ASP A 247 -5.28 30.85 -8.53
C ASP A 247 -4.24 29.76 -8.26
N ASP A 248 -3.02 29.92 -8.77
CA ASP A 248 -1.95 28.93 -8.63
C ASP A 248 -1.57 28.68 -7.16
N GLU A 249 -1.67 29.68 -6.29
CA GLU A 249 -1.46 29.51 -4.84
C GLU A 249 -2.50 28.59 -4.18
N GLN A 250 -3.73 28.58 -4.67
CA GLN A 250 -4.79 27.70 -4.17
C GLN A 250 -4.55 26.26 -4.63
N ARG A 251 -4.10 26.07 -5.87
CA ARG A 251 -3.69 24.76 -6.38
C ARG A 251 -2.55 24.18 -5.54
N LYS A 252 -1.51 24.96 -5.26
CA LYS A 252 -0.40 24.54 -4.38
C LYS A 252 -0.88 24.20 -2.96
N THR A 253 -1.83 24.96 -2.43
CA THR A 253 -2.42 24.69 -1.11
C THR A 253 -3.19 23.36 -1.11
N LEU A 254 -3.97 23.09 -2.16
CA LEU A 254 -4.69 21.81 -2.33
C LEU A 254 -3.71 20.63 -2.45
N GLU A 255 -2.63 20.80 -3.21
CA GLU A 255 -1.57 19.80 -3.34
C GLU A 255 -0.91 19.51 -1.99
N ARG A 256 -0.53 20.55 -1.24
CA ARG A 256 0.03 20.39 0.12
C ARG A 256 -0.95 19.70 1.07
N GLU A 257 -2.24 20.08 1.05
CA GLU A 257 -3.25 19.41 1.88
C GLU A 257 -3.46 17.95 1.49
N ARG A 258 -3.37 17.63 0.19
CA ARG A 258 -3.43 16.27 -0.32
C ARG A 258 -2.19 15.46 0.10
N GLU A 259 -1.00 16.06 0.07
CA GLU A 259 0.24 15.45 0.53
C GLU A 259 0.22 15.21 2.04
N GLU A 260 -0.22 16.19 2.84
CA GLU A 260 -0.40 16.03 4.29
C GLU A 260 -1.41 14.91 4.61
N ALA A 261 -2.54 14.88 3.92
CA ALA A 261 -3.54 13.81 4.07
C ALA A 261 -2.99 12.46 3.58
N HIS A 262 -2.18 12.44 2.52
CA HIS A 262 -1.49 11.23 2.05
C HIS A 262 -0.50 10.73 3.10
N CYS A 263 0.32 11.60 3.68
CA CYS A 263 1.23 11.25 4.77
C CYS A 263 0.46 10.74 5.99
N GLU A 264 -0.63 11.40 6.38
CA GLU A 264 -1.48 10.96 7.50
C GLU A 264 -2.13 9.60 7.24
N VAL A 265 -2.70 9.40 6.05
CA VAL A 265 -3.33 8.12 5.69
C VAL A 265 -2.29 7.03 5.52
N SER A 266 -1.15 7.28 4.89
CA SER A 266 -0.04 6.33 4.78
C SER A 266 0.47 5.92 6.18
N ASN A 267 0.65 6.91 7.06
CA ASN A 267 1.01 6.68 8.45
C ASN A 267 -0.07 5.93 9.23
N ARG A 268 -1.35 5.98 8.82
CA ARG A 268 -2.43 5.21 9.46
C ARG A 268 -2.68 3.86 8.80
N SER A 269 -2.42 3.71 7.50
CA SER A 269 -2.74 2.52 6.73
C SER A 269 -1.65 1.48 6.90
N ILE A 270 -0.38 1.91 6.82
CA ILE A 270 0.77 0.99 6.84
C ILE A 270 1.31 0.80 8.28
N ARG A 271 1.29 1.84 9.14
CA ARG A 271 1.70 1.68 10.55
C ARG A 271 0.81 0.67 11.24
N PHE A 272 1.43 -0.33 11.83
CA PHE A 272 0.73 -1.32 12.63
C PHE A 272 1.57 -1.61 13.87
N GLU A 273 0.98 -1.41 15.04
CA GLU A 273 1.68 -1.60 16.32
C GLU A 273 1.36 -2.94 16.97
N GLY A 274 0.67 -3.83 16.24
CA GLY A 274 0.04 -5.01 16.79
C GLY A 274 -1.37 -4.73 17.30
N SER A 275 -2.14 -5.81 17.44
CA SER A 275 -3.48 -5.87 18.00
C SER A 275 -3.62 -7.26 18.63
N VAL A 276 -3.12 -7.41 19.86
CA VAL A 276 -3.16 -8.68 20.60
C VAL A 276 -4.53 -8.83 21.25
N LEU A 277 -5.23 -9.92 20.93
CA LEU A 277 -6.51 -10.28 21.53
C LEU A 277 -6.26 -11.27 22.67
N CYS A 278 -6.55 -10.85 23.91
CA CYS A 278 -6.28 -11.59 25.13
C CYS A 278 -7.30 -12.72 25.39
N GLU A 279 -7.33 -13.70 24.49
CA GLU A 279 -8.20 -14.89 24.59
C GLU A 279 -7.32 -16.16 24.60
N PRO A 280 -7.40 -17.02 25.63
CA PRO A 280 -6.62 -18.26 25.70
C PRO A 280 -6.89 -19.20 24.53
N GLY A 281 -5.84 -19.80 23.97
CA GLY A 281 -5.89 -20.71 22.83
C GLY A 281 -6.15 -20.02 21.49
N ARG A 282 -6.28 -18.68 21.45
CA ARG A 282 -6.48 -17.97 20.19
C ARG A 282 -5.16 -17.85 19.42
N PRO A 283 -5.13 -18.16 18.11
CA PRO A 283 -3.94 -17.93 17.30
C PRO A 283 -3.56 -16.44 17.26
N CYS A 284 -2.26 -16.16 17.43
CA CYS A 284 -1.68 -14.83 17.39
C CYS A 284 -0.50 -14.79 16.43
N VAL A 285 -0.59 -13.95 15.40
CA VAL A 285 0.47 -13.79 14.40
C VAL A 285 1.69 -13.12 15.05
N ALA A 286 2.71 -13.92 15.34
CA ALA A 286 3.93 -13.50 16.02
C ALA A 286 4.97 -12.94 15.04
N SER A 287 5.09 -13.51 13.84
CA SER A 287 6.04 -13.05 12.81
C SER A 287 5.44 -13.15 11.41
N TRP A 288 5.73 -12.16 10.56
CA TRP A 288 5.14 -12.06 9.22
C TRP A 288 6.13 -11.72 8.10
N PRO A 289 6.03 -12.38 6.93
CA PRO A 289 6.90 -12.10 5.80
C PRO A 289 6.50 -10.84 5.03
N GLY A 290 7.26 -9.76 5.22
CA GLY A 290 6.99 -8.45 4.62
C GLY A 290 6.96 -8.39 3.09
N LYS A 291 7.41 -9.43 2.36
CA LYS A 291 7.34 -9.46 0.88
C LYS A 291 5.91 -9.64 0.33
N TYR A 292 4.97 -10.13 1.15
CA TYR A 292 3.59 -10.40 0.75
C TYR A 292 2.69 -9.20 1.08
N GLU A 293 2.89 -8.08 0.38
CA GLU A 293 2.19 -6.80 0.63
C GLU A 293 0.66 -6.95 0.67
N GLY A 294 0.06 -7.61 -0.32
CA GLY A 294 -1.39 -7.79 -0.37
C GLY A 294 -1.96 -8.68 0.76
N ALA A 295 -1.15 -9.61 1.28
CA ALA A 295 -1.54 -10.44 2.42
C ALA A 295 -1.33 -9.71 3.75
N TRP A 296 -0.26 -8.90 3.85
CA TRP A 296 -0.02 -7.99 4.97
C TRP A 296 -1.16 -6.98 5.15
N GLU A 297 -1.64 -6.35 4.08
CA GLU A 297 -2.79 -5.44 4.15
C GLU A 297 -4.04 -6.13 4.72
N SER A 298 -4.26 -7.40 4.35
CA SER A 298 -5.37 -8.19 4.88
C SER A 298 -5.21 -8.45 6.37
N LEU A 299 -4.02 -8.89 6.80
CA LEU A 299 -3.69 -9.09 8.21
C LEU A 299 -3.91 -7.83 9.05
N VAL A 300 -3.38 -6.69 8.60
CA VAL A 300 -3.52 -5.40 9.30
C VAL A 300 -4.97 -4.96 9.38
N SER A 301 -5.75 -5.12 8.30
CA SER A 301 -7.16 -4.77 8.29
C SER A 301 -7.95 -5.62 9.28
N GLN A 302 -7.75 -6.95 9.27
CA GLN A 302 -8.43 -7.88 10.18
C GLN A 302 -7.99 -7.64 11.65
N GLY A 303 -6.71 -7.35 11.87
CA GLY A 303 -6.18 -7.02 13.20
C GLY A 303 -6.78 -5.74 13.79
N ARG A 304 -6.95 -4.69 12.99
CA ARG A 304 -7.63 -3.44 13.42
C ARG A 304 -9.11 -3.63 13.72
N ASN A 305 -9.76 -4.60 13.06
CA ASN A 305 -11.16 -4.93 13.31
C ASN A 305 -11.35 -5.91 14.47
N GLY A 306 -10.27 -6.39 15.11
CA GLY A 306 -10.33 -7.39 16.18
C GLY A 306 -10.69 -8.79 15.70
N GLU A 307 -10.56 -9.07 14.40
CA GLU A 307 -10.83 -10.37 13.80
C GLU A 307 -9.63 -11.32 13.96
N VAL A 308 -8.41 -10.78 13.87
CA VAL A 308 -7.15 -11.53 13.98
C VAL A 308 -6.30 -10.94 15.09
N SER A 309 -5.73 -11.81 15.94
CA SER A 309 -4.72 -11.40 16.92
C SER A 309 -3.35 -11.34 16.24
N ALA A 310 -2.64 -10.23 16.40
CA ALA A 310 -1.35 -10.03 15.73
C ALA A 310 -0.38 -9.23 16.59
N ALA A 311 0.78 -9.81 16.90
CA ALA A 311 1.85 -9.14 17.66
C ALA A 311 2.84 -8.37 16.77
N VAL A 312 2.83 -8.65 15.46
CA VAL A 312 3.72 -8.03 14.46
C VAL A 312 3.62 -6.50 14.44
N VAL A 313 4.77 -5.85 14.29
CA VAL A 313 4.89 -4.39 14.30
C VAL A 313 5.55 -3.90 13.02
N PHE A 314 4.98 -2.84 12.43
CA PHE A 314 5.55 -2.14 11.29
C PHE A 314 5.46 -0.63 11.51
N LEU A 315 6.61 0.03 11.55
CA LEU A 315 6.75 1.47 11.77
C LEU A 315 7.35 2.13 10.52
N PRO A 316 6.53 2.63 9.58
CA PRO A 316 7.04 3.24 8.34
C PRO A 316 7.79 4.55 8.60
N GLN A 317 8.59 4.95 7.61
CA GLN A 317 9.23 6.26 7.58
C GLN A 317 8.20 7.38 7.73
N GLY A 318 8.50 8.36 8.58
CA GLY A 318 7.61 9.49 8.86
C GLY A 318 6.66 9.27 10.05
N THR A 319 6.70 8.09 10.69
CA THR A 319 6.10 7.88 12.01
C THR A 319 7.01 8.43 13.11
N GLU A 320 6.42 8.80 14.24
CA GLU A 320 7.15 9.35 15.40
C GLU A 320 8.25 8.40 15.89
N ASP A 321 7.99 7.09 15.87
CA ASP A 321 8.92 6.06 16.35
C ASP A 321 9.97 5.63 15.32
N TYR A 322 9.89 6.10 14.06
CA TYR A 322 10.87 5.75 13.04
C TYR A 322 12.25 6.33 13.38
N GLY A 323 13.29 5.50 13.31
CA GLY A 323 14.66 5.88 13.65
C GLY A 323 14.96 5.84 15.16
N GLN A 324 13.96 5.61 16.01
CA GLN A 324 14.18 5.54 17.45
C GLN A 324 14.78 4.18 17.84
N CYS A 325 15.76 4.22 18.75
CA CYS A 325 16.44 3.05 19.28
C CYS A 325 16.19 2.96 20.77
N ASP A 326 15.82 1.78 21.26
CA ASP A 326 15.63 1.53 22.68
C ASP A 326 16.79 0.70 23.22
N SER A 327 17.20 1.00 24.46
CA SER A 327 18.27 0.29 25.14
C SER A 327 17.89 -1.16 25.43
N ILE A 328 18.87 -2.05 25.36
CA ILE A 328 18.70 -3.45 25.74
C ILE A 328 18.66 -3.53 27.27
N PRO A 329 17.64 -4.16 27.89
CA PRO A 329 17.63 -4.41 29.33
C PRO A 329 18.84 -5.26 29.75
N GLU A 330 19.49 -4.91 30.86
CA GLU A 330 20.67 -5.63 31.36
C GLU A 330 20.41 -7.13 31.57
N ALA A 331 19.18 -7.48 31.97
CA ALA A 331 18.75 -8.87 32.19
C ALA A 331 18.82 -9.75 30.94
N GLU A 332 18.88 -9.17 29.74
CA GLU A 332 18.96 -9.93 28.49
C GLU A 332 20.39 -10.43 28.20
N GLY A 333 21.41 -9.83 28.84
CA GLY A 333 22.80 -10.25 28.72
C GLY A 333 23.36 -10.16 27.29
N LEU A 334 22.80 -9.28 26.45
CA LEU A 334 23.16 -9.15 25.04
C LEU A 334 24.13 -7.99 24.78
N PRO A 335 24.98 -8.09 23.75
CA PRO A 335 25.89 -7.01 23.39
C PRO A 335 25.15 -5.84 22.70
N GLY A 336 25.72 -4.65 22.84
CA GLY A 336 25.25 -3.43 22.17
C GLY A 336 24.50 -2.47 23.08
N THR A 337 24.32 -1.23 22.62
CA THR A 337 23.60 -0.18 23.37
C THR A 337 22.10 -0.17 23.07
N CYS A 338 21.66 -0.83 21.99
CA CYS A 338 20.26 -0.95 21.57
C CYS A 338 20.02 -2.23 20.78
N TRP A 339 18.76 -2.59 20.55
CA TRP A 339 18.35 -3.81 19.85
C TRP A 339 18.90 -3.95 18.42
N CYS A 340 19.32 -2.87 17.76
CA CYS A 340 19.87 -2.98 16.41
C CYS A 340 21.09 -3.92 16.33
N THR A 341 21.95 -3.95 17.35
CA THR A 341 23.16 -4.79 17.35
C THR A 341 22.83 -6.28 17.31
N PRO A 342 22.03 -6.86 18.23
CA PRO A 342 21.66 -8.28 18.13
C PRO A 342 20.82 -8.59 16.89
N LEU A 343 19.92 -7.68 16.47
CA LEU A 343 19.03 -7.93 15.33
C LEU A 343 19.74 -7.88 13.97
N TYR A 344 20.62 -6.89 13.78
CA TYR A 344 21.15 -6.54 12.46
C TYR A 344 22.66 -6.49 12.40
N GLY A 345 23.35 -6.60 13.54
CA GLY A 345 24.80 -6.48 13.69
C GLY A 345 25.29 -5.03 13.82
N GLU A 346 24.47 -4.04 13.45
CA GLU A 346 24.81 -2.63 13.48
C GLU A 346 23.55 -1.75 13.64
N GLN A 347 23.73 -0.48 14.04
CA GLN A 347 22.62 0.47 14.16
C GLN A 347 22.04 0.81 12.78
N LYS A 348 20.72 0.71 12.65
CA LYS A 348 20.01 0.98 11.38
C LYS A 348 19.28 2.33 11.43
N PRO A 349 19.14 3.03 10.29
CA PRO A 349 18.52 4.36 10.24
C PRO A 349 17.02 4.35 10.57
N TRP A 350 16.35 3.20 10.43
CA TRP A 350 14.96 3.02 10.84
C TRP A 350 14.80 2.69 12.34
N GLY A 351 15.91 2.52 13.07
CA GLY A 351 15.90 2.23 14.50
C GLY A 351 15.46 0.81 14.85
N CYS A 352 15.24 0.57 16.14
CA CYS A 352 14.85 -0.74 16.67
C CYS A 352 13.69 -0.69 17.68
N ARG A 353 13.04 0.45 17.86
CA ARG A 353 11.86 0.57 18.73
C ARG A 353 10.71 -0.38 18.37
N TRP A 354 10.56 -0.69 17.08
CA TRP A 354 9.57 -1.67 16.63
C TRP A 354 9.73 -3.03 17.34
N PHE A 355 10.96 -3.43 17.68
CA PHE A 355 11.25 -4.69 18.33
C PHE A 355 10.84 -4.68 19.80
N THR A 356 10.99 -3.55 20.50
CA THR A 356 10.49 -3.37 21.87
C THR A 356 8.98 -3.55 21.91
N LYS A 357 8.25 -2.85 21.03
CA LYS A 357 6.77 -2.97 20.92
C LYS A 357 6.34 -4.39 20.54
N TRP A 358 7.05 -5.01 19.60
CA TRP A 358 6.79 -6.39 19.19
C TRP A 358 6.96 -7.35 20.36
N ARG A 359 8.05 -7.24 21.13
CA ARG A 359 8.26 -8.05 22.33
C ARG A 359 7.13 -7.87 23.34
N GLU A 360 6.76 -6.64 23.66
CA GLU A 360 5.65 -6.35 24.59
C GLU A 360 4.35 -7.02 24.15
N ASN A 361 4.06 -7.01 22.85
CA ASN A 361 2.91 -7.73 22.29
C ASN A 361 3.04 -9.25 22.44
N ILE A 362 4.23 -9.81 22.20
CA ILE A 362 4.48 -11.24 22.38
C ILE A 362 4.28 -11.64 23.84
N GLU A 363 4.87 -10.91 24.79
CA GLU A 363 4.69 -11.18 26.22
C GLU A 363 3.22 -11.13 26.61
N THR A 364 2.48 -10.11 26.14
CA THR A 364 1.03 -10.00 26.37
C THR A 364 0.26 -11.20 25.80
N ALA A 365 0.63 -11.68 24.60
CA ALA A 365 0.00 -12.84 23.97
C ALA A 365 0.27 -14.12 24.77
N VAL A 366 1.52 -14.34 25.19
CA VAL A 366 1.93 -15.49 26.01
C VAL A 366 1.25 -15.48 27.38
N GLU A 367 1.22 -14.34 28.07
CA GLU A 367 0.53 -14.19 29.35
C GLU A 367 -0.98 -14.46 29.25
N SER A 368 -1.57 -14.17 28.10
CA SER A 368 -2.98 -14.46 27.80
C SER A 368 -3.24 -15.91 27.38
N GLY A 369 -2.19 -16.73 27.23
CA GLY A 369 -2.28 -18.11 26.77
C GLY A 369 -2.62 -18.25 25.27
N ALA A 370 -2.28 -17.26 24.44
CA ALA A 370 -2.47 -17.32 23.00
C ALA A 370 -1.48 -18.29 22.33
N GLU A 371 -1.87 -18.86 21.20
CA GLU A 371 -1.00 -19.74 20.39
C GLU A 371 -0.23 -18.90 19.37
N LEU A 372 1.10 -18.83 19.47
CA LEU A 372 1.90 -18.01 18.57
C LEU A 372 2.05 -18.67 17.19
N GLU A 373 1.84 -17.90 16.12
CA GLU A 373 2.04 -18.34 14.72
C GLU A 373 3.18 -17.56 14.05
N VAL A 374 4.11 -18.28 13.43
CA VAL A 374 5.22 -17.74 12.64
C VAL A 374 4.97 -18.09 11.18
N TYR A 375 4.77 -17.07 10.34
CA TYR A 375 4.53 -17.25 8.93
C TYR A 375 5.85 -17.29 8.13
N TYR A 376 6.04 -18.38 7.39
CA TYR A 376 7.16 -18.61 6.49
C TYR A 376 6.80 -18.27 5.05
N PHE A 377 7.83 -18.05 4.23
CA PHE A 377 7.64 -17.96 2.79
C PHE A 377 7.00 -19.25 2.24
N GLN A 378 6.26 -19.10 1.14
CA GLN A 378 5.55 -20.20 0.49
C GLN A 378 6.48 -21.39 0.22
N ARG A 379 6.13 -22.56 0.74
CA ARG A 379 6.86 -23.85 0.69
C ARG A 379 8.21 -23.85 1.43
N HIS A 380 8.39 -22.96 2.41
CA HIS A 380 9.62 -22.83 3.19
C HIS A 380 9.39 -22.86 4.71
N VAL A 381 8.30 -23.51 5.17
CA VAL A 381 8.04 -23.72 6.60
C VAL A 381 9.24 -24.41 7.26
N GLY A 382 9.74 -23.83 8.35
CA GLY A 382 10.90 -24.33 9.12
C GLY A 382 12.26 -24.01 8.49
N LYS A 383 12.33 -23.34 7.34
CA LYS A 383 13.60 -22.97 6.70
C LYS A 383 14.01 -21.53 7.01
N GLY A 384 15.29 -21.24 6.82
CA GLY A 384 15.81 -19.89 6.93
C GLY A 384 15.96 -19.37 8.35
N GLN A 385 15.87 -20.22 9.39
CA GLN A 385 16.19 -19.85 10.77
C GLN A 385 17.68 -19.54 10.93
N VAL A 386 18.05 -18.87 12.02
CA VAL A 386 19.45 -18.64 12.42
C VAL A 386 19.77 -19.52 13.62
N GLU A 387 21.07 -19.80 13.85
CA GLU A 387 21.50 -20.70 14.93
C GLU A 387 21.08 -20.23 16.34
N SER A 388 21.09 -18.92 16.57
CA SER A 388 20.71 -18.31 17.86
C SER A 388 20.40 -16.83 17.69
N PHE A 389 19.76 -16.22 18.68
CA PHE A 389 19.50 -14.78 18.67
C PHE A 389 20.82 -13.97 18.66
N GLU A 390 21.85 -14.47 19.32
CA GLU A 390 23.19 -13.87 19.37
C GLU A 390 23.91 -13.88 18.01
N SER A 391 23.59 -14.85 17.14
CA SER A 391 24.18 -14.95 15.80
C SER A 391 23.39 -14.20 14.72
N ALA A 392 22.13 -13.81 15.00
CA ALA A 392 21.23 -13.15 14.06
C ALA A 392 21.85 -11.90 13.41
N GLY A 393 22.48 -11.03 14.21
CA GLY A 393 23.14 -9.83 13.69
C GLY A 393 24.30 -10.12 12.73
N LYS A 394 25.09 -11.17 12.98
CA LYS A 394 26.17 -11.59 12.08
C LYS A 394 25.63 -12.19 10.79
N ASP A 395 24.57 -13.01 10.87
CA ASP A 395 23.86 -13.54 9.70
C ASP A 395 23.34 -12.39 8.82
N ASN A 396 22.70 -11.38 9.43
CA ASN A 396 22.21 -10.21 8.73
C ASN A 396 23.33 -9.47 7.98
N LEU A 397 24.45 -9.18 8.65
CA LEU A 397 25.60 -8.52 7.99
C LEU A 397 26.18 -9.36 6.85
N GLN A 398 26.23 -10.68 6.97
CA GLN A 398 26.66 -11.55 5.88
C GLN A 398 25.69 -11.49 4.70
N ARG A 399 24.38 -11.52 4.95
CA ARG A 399 23.36 -11.39 3.90
C ARG A 399 23.38 -10.02 3.23
N GLU A 400 23.57 -8.94 3.98
CA GLU A 400 23.71 -7.60 3.41
C GLU A 400 24.95 -7.48 2.52
N ARG A 401 26.07 -8.08 2.93
CA ARG A 401 27.28 -8.17 2.09
C ARG A 401 27.00 -8.88 0.77
N VAL A 402 26.31 -10.02 0.80
CA VAL A 402 25.96 -10.76 -0.42
C VAL A 402 24.93 -9.98 -1.26
N ASN A 403 23.90 -9.40 -0.64
CA ASN A 403 22.91 -8.59 -1.35
C ASN A 403 23.52 -7.34 -2.01
N LYS A 404 24.59 -6.77 -1.44
CA LYS A 404 25.33 -5.68 -2.11
C LYS A 404 25.94 -6.13 -3.43
N LYS A 405 26.43 -7.38 -3.51
CA LYS A 405 26.93 -7.97 -4.76
C LYS A 405 25.85 -8.13 -5.82
N GLN A 406 24.57 -8.15 -5.45
CA GLN A 406 23.49 -8.18 -6.44
C GLN A 406 23.49 -6.92 -7.31
N LYS A 407 23.73 -5.74 -6.72
CA LYS A 407 23.85 -4.50 -7.49
C LYS A 407 25.06 -4.53 -8.41
N GLU A 408 26.19 -5.02 -7.91
CA GLU A 408 27.41 -5.21 -8.71
C GLU A 408 27.19 -6.22 -9.86
N PHE A 409 26.39 -7.25 -9.63
CA PHE A 409 25.98 -8.21 -10.64
C PHE A 409 25.07 -7.59 -11.71
N GLU A 410 24.11 -6.74 -11.33
CA GLU A 410 23.24 -6.02 -12.27
C GLU A 410 24.02 -5.03 -13.17
N GLU A 411 25.21 -4.61 -12.76
CA GLU A 411 26.15 -3.78 -13.56
C GLU A 411 27.16 -4.62 -14.37
N SER A 412 27.13 -5.95 -14.23
CA SER A 412 28.15 -6.84 -14.81
C SER A 412 27.88 -7.23 -16.26
N PRO A 413 28.92 -7.55 -17.07
CA PRO A 413 28.74 -8.01 -18.45
C PRO A 413 27.84 -9.26 -18.62
N PRO A 414 27.88 -10.27 -17.73
CA PRO A 414 26.93 -11.39 -17.80
C PRO A 414 25.46 -10.97 -17.69
N PHE A 415 25.15 -9.94 -16.91
CA PHE A 415 23.80 -9.41 -16.79
C PHE A 415 23.37 -8.65 -18.04
N GLU A 416 24.25 -7.82 -18.61
CA GLU A 416 24.03 -7.15 -19.88
C GLU A 416 23.81 -8.17 -21.01
N GLN A 417 24.58 -9.26 -21.02
CA GLN A 417 24.37 -10.37 -21.96
C GLN A 417 22.98 -11.00 -21.79
N ALA A 418 22.52 -11.22 -20.56
CA ALA A 418 21.18 -11.73 -20.30
C ALA A 418 20.08 -10.75 -20.77
N LEU A 419 20.27 -9.44 -20.57
CA LEU A 419 19.38 -8.40 -21.08
C LEU A 419 19.29 -8.45 -22.61
N ASN A 420 20.43 -8.50 -23.29
CA ASN A 420 20.52 -8.63 -24.75
C ASN A 420 19.92 -9.95 -25.25
N ALA A 421 20.02 -11.01 -24.45
CA ALA A 421 19.41 -12.30 -24.74
C ALA A 421 17.89 -12.32 -24.52
N GLY A 422 17.27 -11.26 -24.00
CA GLY A 422 15.82 -11.14 -23.86
C GLY A 422 15.28 -11.21 -22.43
N LEU A 423 16.14 -11.14 -21.40
CA LEU A 423 15.70 -11.03 -19.99
C LEU A 423 14.69 -9.89 -19.79
N GLY A 424 14.85 -8.77 -20.51
CA GLY A 424 13.94 -7.63 -20.48
C GLY A 424 12.53 -7.89 -21.02
N ASN A 425 12.31 -9.02 -21.71
CA ASN A 425 11.00 -9.41 -22.25
C ASN A 425 10.09 -10.08 -21.21
N LEU A 426 10.62 -10.41 -20.03
CA LEU A 426 9.85 -11.03 -18.95
C LEU A 426 8.90 -10.03 -18.28
N SER A 427 7.78 -10.56 -17.77
CA SER A 427 6.84 -9.75 -17.01
C SER A 427 7.51 -9.14 -15.79
N LYS A 428 7.32 -7.83 -15.60
CA LYS A 428 7.72 -7.08 -14.41
C LYS A 428 6.56 -6.90 -13.43
N ASP A 429 5.35 -7.31 -13.81
CA ASP A 429 4.17 -7.20 -12.97
C ASP A 429 4.31 -8.14 -11.77
N PRO A 430 4.11 -7.65 -10.53
CA PRO A 430 4.27 -8.49 -9.35
C PRO A 430 3.11 -9.47 -9.18
N ARG A 431 3.43 -10.64 -8.66
CA ARG A 431 2.52 -11.70 -8.25
C ARG A 431 2.08 -11.52 -6.80
N GLY A 432 1.26 -12.46 -6.30
CA GLY A 432 0.80 -12.44 -4.91
C GLY A 432 1.93 -12.53 -3.88
N ASP A 433 3.09 -13.07 -4.27
CA ASP A 433 4.31 -13.16 -3.46
C ASP A 433 5.26 -11.97 -3.58
N GLY A 434 4.85 -10.93 -4.32
CA GLY A 434 5.64 -9.73 -4.59
C GLY A 434 6.73 -9.91 -5.65
N SER A 435 6.97 -11.14 -6.14
CA SER A 435 7.94 -11.42 -7.20
C SER A 435 7.34 -11.24 -8.59
N SER A 436 8.17 -11.05 -9.61
CA SER A 436 7.78 -11.08 -11.02
C SER A 436 8.65 -12.10 -11.76
N GLN A 437 8.26 -12.48 -12.99
CA GLN A 437 9.10 -13.36 -13.80
C GLN A 437 10.51 -12.78 -13.96
N TYR A 438 10.58 -11.47 -14.22
CA TYR A 438 11.84 -10.74 -14.31
C TYR A 438 12.65 -10.86 -13.02
N SER A 439 12.08 -10.51 -11.86
CA SER A 439 12.86 -10.49 -10.61
C SER A 439 13.33 -11.86 -10.14
N ARG A 440 12.57 -12.93 -10.41
CA ARG A 440 12.99 -14.31 -10.10
C ARG A 440 14.11 -14.79 -11.02
N GLU A 441 14.05 -14.45 -12.29
CA GLU A 441 15.12 -14.81 -13.22
C GLU A 441 16.41 -14.03 -12.94
N VAL A 442 16.30 -12.72 -12.65
CA VAL A 442 17.42 -11.92 -12.14
C VAL A 442 18.03 -12.57 -10.89
N ARG A 443 17.18 -12.99 -9.94
CA ARG A 443 17.62 -13.68 -8.72
C ARG A 443 18.32 -15.01 -9.04
N ARG A 444 17.80 -15.80 -9.97
CA ARG A 444 18.41 -17.07 -10.40
C ARG A 444 19.79 -16.85 -11.00
N LEU A 445 19.93 -15.89 -11.91
CA LEU A 445 21.21 -15.54 -12.53
C LEU A 445 22.21 -15.01 -11.50
N PHE A 446 21.75 -14.19 -10.56
CA PHE A 446 22.57 -13.72 -9.44
C PHE A 446 23.07 -14.88 -8.59
N LEU A 447 22.19 -15.80 -8.18
CA LEU A 447 22.61 -16.98 -7.40
C LEU A 447 23.61 -17.85 -8.17
N ALA A 448 23.43 -18.00 -9.48
CA ALA A 448 24.36 -18.73 -10.35
C ALA A 448 25.73 -18.07 -10.47
N SER A 449 25.82 -16.73 -10.36
CA SER A 449 27.09 -15.99 -10.41
C SER A 449 27.85 -16.00 -9.09
N LEU A 450 27.19 -16.32 -7.96
CA LEU A 450 27.83 -16.42 -6.65
C LEU A 450 28.72 -17.67 -6.53
N PRO A 451 29.80 -17.60 -5.72
CA PRO A 451 30.54 -18.78 -5.26
C PRO A 451 29.61 -19.77 -4.53
N GLU A 452 29.92 -21.06 -4.60
CA GLU A 452 29.10 -22.15 -4.03
C GLU A 452 28.76 -21.92 -2.56
N ALA A 453 29.74 -21.59 -1.71
CA ALA A 453 29.53 -21.33 -0.29
C ALA A 453 28.56 -20.15 -0.02
N GLU A 454 28.61 -19.09 -0.83
CA GLU A 454 27.69 -17.95 -0.68
C GLU A 454 26.29 -18.29 -1.21
N ARG A 455 26.22 -19.08 -2.30
CA ARG A 455 24.96 -19.58 -2.85
C ARG A 455 24.25 -20.49 -1.86
N GLU A 456 24.96 -21.44 -1.25
CA GLU A 456 24.43 -22.32 -0.21
C GLU A 456 23.97 -21.52 1.01
N PHE A 457 24.75 -20.54 1.45
CA PHE A 457 24.38 -19.64 2.53
C PHE A 457 23.06 -18.90 2.24
N ILE A 458 22.93 -18.29 1.06
CA ILE A 458 21.71 -17.57 0.70
C ILE A 458 20.51 -18.50 0.54
N THR A 459 20.71 -19.68 -0.05
CA THR A 459 19.64 -20.66 -0.30
C THR A 459 19.14 -21.27 1.02
N SER A 460 20.03 -21.62 1.94
CA SER A 460 19.66 -22.11 3.28
C SER A 460 19.00 -21.03 4.13
N ALA A 461 19.34 -19.76 3.88
CA ALA A 461 18.72 -18.62 4.53
C ALA A 461 17.29 -18.29 4.02
N GLU A 462 16.79 -18.94 2.96
CA GLU A 462 15.43 -18.72 2.45
C GLU A 462 14.36 -19.32 3.38
N GLY A 463 13.31 -18.54 3.64
CA GLY A 463 12.15 -18.97 4.44
C GLY A 463 11.62 -17.88 5.37
N LEU A 464 12.53 -17.06 5.90
CA LEU A 464 12.23 -15.93 6.77
C LEU A 464 12.93 -14.66 6.27
N GLY A 465 12.27 -13.51 6.45
CA GLY A 465 12.88 -12.18 6.27
C GLY A 465 13.94 -11.88 7.34
N ASN A 466 14.73 -10.82 7.14
CA ASN A 466 15.85 -10.46 8.04
C ASN A 466 15.40 -10.25 9.48
N SER A 467 14.41 -9.38 9.70
CA SER A 467 13.87 -9.14 11.04
C SER A 467 13.22 -10.39 11.60
N GLN A 468 12.49 -11.15 10.77
CA GLN A 468 11.80 -12.37 11.18
C GLN A 468 12.75 -13.44 11.73
N LYS A 469 13.93 -13.59 11.14
CA LYS A 469 14.96 -14.52 11.65
C LYS A 469 15.31 -14.23 13.10
N ALA A 470 15.49 -12.96 13.43
CA ALA A 470 15.80 -12.53 14.78
C ALA A 470 14.58 -12.63 15.72
N GLU A 471 13.37 -12.33 15.24
CA GLU A 471 12.12 -12.56 15.98
C GLU A 471 11.98 -14.04 16.38
N VAL A 472 12.14 -14.97 15.44
CA VAL A 472 12.03 -16.41 15.68
C VAL A 472 13.10 -16.90 16.64
N ALA A 473 14.36 -16.53 16.42
CA ALA A 473 15.45 -16.90 17.32
C ALA A 473 15.29 -16.32 18.73
N TRP A 474 14.60 -15.18 18.87
CA TRP A 474 14.25 -14.62 20.17
C TRP A 474 13.15 -15.44 20.87
N LEU A 475 12.11 -15.86 20.14
CA LEU A 475 11.07 -16.76 20.68
C LEU A 475 11.69 -18.07 21.20
N GLU A 476 12.60 -18.66 20.42
CA GLU A 476 13.35 -19.86 20.81
C GLU A 476 14.21 -19.60 22.06
N LYS A 477 14.94 -18.48 22.11
CA LYS A 477 15.74 -18.08 23.30
C LYS A 477 14.87 -17.93 24.56
N LYS A 478 13.64 -17.45 24.43
CA LYS A 478 12.69 -17.33 25.55
C LYS A 478 12.00 -18.66 25.92
N GLY A 479 12.11 -19.67 25.06
CA GLY A 479 11.41 -20.94 25.23
C GLY A 479 9.91 -20.84 24.94
N TYR A 480 9.50 -19.88 24.10
CA TYR A 480 8.11 -19.72 23.71
C TYR A 480 7.78 -20.65 22.54
N GLU A 481 6.75 -21.49 22.73
CA GLU A 481 6.25 -22.37 21.68
C GLU A 481 5.52 -21.57 20.59
N TYR A 482 5.69 -21.97 19.33
CA TYR A 482 5.00 -21.39 18.19
C TYR A 482 4.75 -22.41 17.08
N TRP A 483 3.78 -22.12 16.22
CA TRP A 483 3.42 -22.89 15.04
C TRP A 483 4.04 -22.29 13.79
N GLY A 484 4.69 -23.11 12.97
CA GLY A 484 5.15 -22.71 11.65
C GLY A 484 4.02 -22.81 10.63
N VAL A 485 3.64 -21.67 10.05
CA VAL A 485 2.53 -21.58 9.08
C VAL A 485 3.05 -21.14 7.72
N ASP A 486 2.55 -21.74 6.65
CA ASP A 486 2.83 -21.30 5.29
C ASP A 486 1.95 -20.10 4.93
N VAL A 487 2.57 -19.01 4.45
CA VAL A 487 1.85 -17.79 4.03
C VAL A 487 0.84 -18.00 2.90
N SER A 488 0.93 -19.10 2.14
CA SER A 488 -0.07 -19.44 1.13
C SER A 488 -1.49 -19.55 1.68
N THR A 489 -1.67 -19.81 2.98
CA THR A 489 -2.96 -19.76 3.68
C THR A 489 -3.66 -18.38 3.58
N TRP A 490 -2.90 -17.32 3.34
CA TRP A 490 -3.41 -15.95 3.13
C TRP A 490 -3.48 -15.52 1.67
N LEU A 491 -3.02 -16.37 0.74
CA LEU A 491 -3.00 -16.07 -0.68
C LEU A 491 -4.26 -16.61 -1.37
N PRO A 492 -4.93 -15.81 -2.22
CA PRO A 492 -6.17 -16.23 -2.86
C PRO A 492 -5.89 -17.31 -3.93
N GLY A 493 -6.18 -18.57 -3.60
CA GLY A 493 -6.36 -19.62 -4.61
C GLY A 493 -5.44 -20.85 -4.53
N GLU A 494 -4.72 -21.08 -3.43
CA GLU A 494 -4.08 -22.37 -3.15
C GLU A 494 -4.65 -22.95 -1.86
N GLY A 495 -5.80 -23.62 -1.94
CA GLY A 495 -6.47 -24.24 -0.80
C GLY A 495 -5.78 -25.52 -0.31
N VAL A 496 -4.54 -25.42 0.16
CA VAL A 496 -3.87 -26.49 0.88
C VAL A 496 -3.28 -25.92 2.16
N GLU A 497 -4.03 -26.02 3.27
CA GLU A 497 -3.50 -25.76 4.61
C GLU A 497 -2.43 -26.81 4.92
N ILE A 498 -1.19 -26.37 5.13
CA ILE A 498 -0.11 -27.18 5.70
C ILE A 498 0.30 -26.50 7.00
N CYS A 499 -0.25 -26.97 8.13
CA CYS A 499 0.21 -26.57 9.46
C CYS A 499 1.18 -27.64 9.98
N VAL A 500 2.37 -27.25 10.44
CA VAL A 500 3.35 -28.17 11.03
C VAL A 500 3.77 -27.63 12.41
N PRO A 501 3.64 -28.42 13.50
CA PRO A 501 4.19 -28.05 14.79
C PRO A 501 5.71 -27.89 14.69
N ALA A 502 6.26 -26.76 15.16
CA ALA A 502 7.71 -26.50 15.11
C ALA A 502 8.51 -27.47 16.00
N SER A 503 7.89 -28.04 17.04
CA SER A 503 8.49 -28.97 17.99
C SER A 503 8.51 -30.45 17.53
N ALA A 504 7.95 -30.76 16.36
CA ALA A 504 8.06 -32.09 15.77
C ALA A 504 9.39 -32.20 15.01
N GLU A 505 10.44 -32.68 15.69
CA GLU A 505 11.72 -33.05 15.08
C GLU A 505 11.50 -33.83 13.77
N TRP A 506 12.07 -33.32 12.69
CA TRP A 506 12.19 -34.01 11.40
C TRP A 506 13.12 -35.24 11.57
N GLN A 507 12.62 -36.33 12.12
CA GLN A 507 13.21 -37.65 11.88
C GLN A 507 12.86 -38.07 10.46
N ALA A 508 13.56 -37.51 9.49
CA ALA A 508 13.61 -38.03 8.12
C ALA A 508 14.38 -39.35 8.14
N GLN A 509 13.76 -40.40 8.68
CA GLN A 509 14.21 -41.76 8.45
C GLN A 509 13.75 -42.16 7.05
N VAL A 510 14.72 -42.09 6.14
CA VAL A 510 14.68 -42.66 4.79
C VAL A 510 14.05 -44.05 4.87
N CYS A 511 12.79 -44.16 4.45
CA CYS A 511 12.15 -45.45 4.21
C CYS A 511 12.74 -46.02 2.93
N ASP A 512 13.87 -46.70 3.06
CA ASP A 512 14.38 -47.63 2.08
C ASP A 512 13.46 -48.86 2.07
N VAL A 513 12.42 -48.80 1.23
CA VAL A 513 11.50 -49.93 1.02
C VAL A 513 12.20 -50.93 0.10
N SER A 514 13.02 -51.78 0.70
CA SER A 514 13.43 -53.04 0.08
C SER A 514 12.21 -53.98 0.00
N PRO A 515 12.02 -54.71 -1.11
CA PRO A 515 10.86 -55.59 -1.27
C PRO A 515 10.98 -56.83 -0.39
N ILE A 516 10.01 -57.01 0.51
CA ILE A 516 9.83 -58.23 1.30
C ILE A 516 9.47 -59.36 0.32
N SER A 517 10.37 -60.33 0.21
CA SER A 517 10.11 -61.63 -0.41
C SER A 517 9.33 -62.49 0.59
N VAL A 518 8.07 -62.79 0.27
CA VAL A 518 7.26 -63.75 1.02
C VAL A 518 7.57 -65.15 0.48
N SER A 519 8.38 -65.92 1.21
CA SER A 519 8.46 -67.36 1.07
C SER A 519 7.36 -68.02 1.91
N VAL A 520 6.38 -68.61 1.23
CA VAL A 520 5.39 -69.50 1.85
C VAL A 520 6.06 -70.85 2.08
N ALA A 521 6.37 -71.17 3.34
CA ALA A 521 6.68 -72.53 3.76
C ALA A 521 5.39 -73.23 4.20
N LYS A 522 5.18 -74.43 3.65
CA LYS A 522 4.19 -75.41 4.10
C LYS A 522 4.65 -76.01 5.42
N GLU A 523 3.75 -76.11 6.38
CA GLU A 523 3.53 -77.29 7.22
C GLU A 523 2.08 -77.30 7.73
#